data_AF-A0A8S9TPR4-F1
#
_entry.id   AF-A0A8S9TPR4-F1
#
_cell.length_a   1.000
_cell.length_b   1.000
_cell.length_c   1.000
_cell.angle_alpha   90.00
_cell.angle_beta   90.00
_cell.angle_gamma   90.00
#
_symmetry.space_group_name_H-M   'P 1'
#
loop_
_entity.id
_entity.type
_entity.pdbx_description
1 polymer ?
#
loop_
_entity_poly.entity_id
_entity_poly.type
_entity_poly.pdbx_seq_one_letter_code
_entity_poly.pdbx_strand_id
1 'polypeptide(L)'
;MKVLIVIAALTILLTPVDGALRQCAGTGPGNRYESSGYLTADFTQNACAASGGSIDHFKKGNQKCCNVPDTRQGKFDLSCQRRTAGDNFPEFHPTAQPC
;
A
#
# COMPACT_ATOMS: atom_id res chain seq x y z
N MET A 1 27.55 -18.99 -25.36
CA MET A 1 26.30 -18.31 -25.78
C MET A 1 25.07 -18.63 -24.92
N LYS A 2 25.02 -19.73 -24.16
CA LYS A 2 23.88 -20.05 -23.27
C LYS A 2 23.89 -19.31 -21.93
N VAL A 3 25.06 -19.07 -21.34
CA VAL A 3 25.18 -18.47 -19.99
C VAL A 3 24.79 -16.98 -19.97
N LEU A 4 25.11 -16.24 -21.03
CA LEU A 4 24.80 -14.81 -21.14
C LEU A 4 23.29 -14.53 -21.22
N ILE A 5 22.51 -15.42 -21.83
CA ILE A 5 21.04 -15.29 -21.94
C ILE A 5 20.39 -15.44 -20.55
N VAL A 6 20.90 -16.37 -19.73
CA VAL A 6 20.40 -16.58 -18.36
C VAL A 6 20.71 -15.37 -17.47
N ILE A 7 21.88 -14.76 -17.63
CA ILE A 7 22.27 -13.56 -16.86
C ILE A 7 21.41 -12.35 -17.25
N ALA A 8 21.16 -12.14 -18.55
CA ALA A 8 20.32 -11.03 -19.02
C ALA A 8 18.87 -11.12 -18.52
N ALA A 9 18.29 -12.31 -18.47
CA ALA A 9 16.95 -12.53 -17.92
C ALA A 9 16.89 -12.24 -16.40
N LEU A 10 17.95 -12.57 -15.66
CA LEU A 10 18.04 -12.34 -14.22
C LEU A 10 18.19 -10.86 -13.87
N THR A 11 18.87 -10.08 -14.70
CA THR A 11 19.02 -8.63 -14.49
C THR A 11 17.73 -7.83 -14.69
N ILE A 12 16.80 -8.28 -15.54
CA ILE A 12 15.49 -7.64 -15.71
C ILE A 12 14.59 -7.86 -14.49
N LEU A 13 14.78 -8.97 -13.77
CA LEU A 13 14.08 -9.26 -12.51
C LEU A 13 14.61 -8.45 -11.31
N LEU A 14 15.82 -7.91 -11.41
CA LEU A 14 16.53 -7.23 -10.33
C LEU A 14 16.61 -5.72 -10.52
N THR A 15 16.02 -5.16 -11.59
CA THR A 15 15.89 -3.70 -11.67
C THR A 15 15.00 -3.26 -10.51
N PRO A 16 15.47 -2.36 -9.63
CA PRO A 16 14.61 -1.79 -8.59
C PRO A 16 13.42 -1.17 -9.32
N VAL A 17 12.25 -1.74 -9.10
CA VAL A 17 11.02 -1.15 -9.60
C VAL A 17 10.88 0.12 -8.77
N ASP A 18 11.15 1.27 -9.37
CA ASP A 18 10.88 2.56 -8.75
C ASP A 18 9.46 2.49 -8.17
N GLY A 19 9.37 2.77 -6.88
CA GLY A 19 8.19 2.52 -6.09
C GLY A 19 7.91 3.70 -5.18
N ALA A 20 6.65 4.07 -5.10
CA ALA A 20 6.19 5.14 -4.24
C ALA A 20 5.72 4.58 -2.90
N LEU A 21 6.03 5.30 -1.82
CA LEU A 21 5.42 5.04 -0.52
C LEU A 21 3.97 5.52 -0.55
N ARG A 22 3.05 4.59 -0.29
CA ARG A 22 1.60 4.81 -0.30
C ARG A 22 0.97 4.39 1.02
N GLN A 23 -0.07 5.10 1.42
CA GLN A 23 -0.94 4.81 2.55
C GLN A 23 -2.38 4.66 2.10
N CYS A 24 -3.11 3.76 2.75
CA CYS A 24 -4.57 3.75 2.74
C CYS A 24 -5.03 4.06 4.16
N ALA A 25 -5.31 5.34 4.44
CA ALA A 25 -5.68 5.80 5.78
C ALA A 25 -7.15 5.53 6.07
N GLY A 26 -7.46 5.18 7.33
CA GLY A 26 -8.82 5.19 7.82
C GLY A 26 -9.17 6.59 8.31
N THR A 27 -9.84 7.38 7.46
CA THR A 27 -10.08 8.81 7.68
C THR A 27 -11.54 9.05 8.01
N GLY A 28 -11.80 9.85 9.04
CA GLY A 28 -13.14 10.19 9.53
C GLY A 28 -13.43 11.68 9.43
N PRO A 29 -14.44 12.17 10.18
CA PRO A 29 -14.83 13.58 10.17
C PRO A 29 -13.66 14.52 10.45
N GLY A 30 -13.55 15.58 9.64
CA GLY A 30 -12.46 16.55 9.74
C GLY A 30 -11.10 16.04 9.26
N ASN A 31 -11.08 15.03 8.39
CA ASN A 31 -9.86 14.42 7.83
C ASN A 31 -8.92 13.85 8.90
N ARG A 32 -9.49 13.45 10.04
CA ARG A 32 -8.74 12.85 11.15
C ARG A 32 -8.60 11.37 10.93
N TYR A 33 -7.44 10.83 11.32
CA TYR A 33 -7.25 9.39 11.29
C TYR A 33 -7.99 8.74 12.46
N GLU A 34 -8.40 7.51 12.27
CA GLU A 34 -8.89 6.67 13.37
C GLU A 34 -7.81 6.54 14.45
N SER A 35 -8.17 6.74 15.71
CA SER A 35 -7.22 7.06 16.78
C SER A 35 -6.33 5.90 17.19
N SER A 36 -6.81 4.66 17.11
CA SER A 36 -6.00 3.47 17.44
C SER A 36 -4.99 3.13 16.33
N GLY A 37 -5.22 3.65 15.12
CA GLY A 37 -4.44 3.32 13.93
C GLY A 37 -4.72 1.93 13.37
N TYR A 38 -5.77 1.28 13.86
CA TYR A 38 -6.22 -0.03 13.39
C TYR A 38 -6.64 0.05 11.92
N LEU A 39 -7.50 1.03 11.57
CA LEU A 39 -8.02 1.13 10.21
C LEU A 39 -6.92 1.41 9.19
N THR A 40 -6.05 2.38 9.47
CA THR A 40 -4.92 2.68 8.58
C THR A 40 -4.00 1.47 8.41
N ALA A 41 -3.74 0.73 9.49
CA ALA A 41 -2.90 -0.45 9.44
C ALA A 41 -3.53 -1.57 8.61
N ASP A 42 -4.80 -1.90 8.85
CA ASP A 42 -5.54 -2.95 8.13
C ASP A 42 -5.71 -2.59 6.64
N PHE A 43 -6.22 -1.39 6.36
CA PHE A 43 -6.45 -0.93 5.00
C PHE A 43 -5.17 -0.90 4.18
N THR A 44 -4.09 -0.34 4.75
CA THR A 44 -2.79 -0.29 4.06
C THR A 44 -2.22 -1.69 3.85
N GLN A 45 -2.29 -2.57 4.86
CA GLN A 45 -1.84 -3.96 4.73
C GLN A 45 -2.55 -4.68 3.58
N ASN A 46 -3.87 -4.55 3.52
CA ASN A 46 -4.68 -5.25 2.56
C ASN A 46 -4.57 -4.65 1.14
N ALA A 47 -4.49 -3.32 1.01
CA ALA A 47 -4.25 -2.65 -0.27
C ALA A 47 -2.85 -2.95 -0.83
N CYS A 48 -1.84 -3.01 0.04
CA CYS A 48 -0.46 -3.34 -0.33
C CYS A 48 -0.34 -4.77 -0.87
N ALA A 49 -0.94 -5.74 -0.19
CA ALA A 49 -0.96 -7.13 -0.65
C ALA A 49 -1.66 -7.25 -2.00
N ALA A 50 -2.77 -6.55 -2.21
CA ALA A 50 -3.51 -6.55 -3.47
C ALA A 50 -2.71 -5.89 -4.61
N SER A 51 -1.97 -4.81 -4.34
CA SER A 51 -1.12 -4.16 -5.35
C SER A 51 0.16 -4.93 -5.65
N GLY A 52 0.53 -5.92 -4.83
CA GLY A 52 1.82 -6.60 -4.90
C GLY A 52 2.98 -5.68 -4.49
N GLY A 53 2.70 -4.74 -3.60
CA GLY A 53 3.71 -3.95 -2.92
C GLY A 53 4.29 -4.69 -1.71
N SER A 54 5.22 -4.01 -1.03
CA SER A 54 5.84 -4.50 0.20
C SER A 54 5.59 -3.50 1.34
N ILE A 55 5.27 -4.01 2.53
CA ILE A 55 5.01 -3.16 3.69
C ILE A 55 6.32 -2.63 4.26
N ASP A 56 6.34 -1.34 4.61
CA ASP A 56 7.40 -0.78 5.44
C ASP A 56 7.21 -1.26 6.88
N HIS A 57 8.08 -2.16 7.33
CA HIS A 57 8.01 -2.76 8.66
C HIS A 57 8.37 -1.80 9.81
N PHE A 58 9.04 -0.69 9.51
CA PHE A 58 9.37 0.34 10.50
C PHE A 58 8.18 1.25 10.81
N LYS A 59 7.21 1.31 9.91
CA LYS A 59 6.03 2.15 10.06
C LYS A 59 4.80 1.36 10.53
N LYS A 60 4.13 1.84 11.59
CA LYS A 60 3.04 1.14 12.28
C LYS A 60 1.83 2.04 12.51
N GLY A 61 0.68 1.42 12.78
CA GLY A 61 -0.60 2.12 13.05
C GLY A 61 -0.93 3.14 11.97
N ASN A 62 -1.16 4.38 12.39
CA ASN A 62 -1.46 5.51 11.51
C ASN A 62 -0.32 5.98 10.61
N GLN A 63 0.89 5.46 10.80
CA GLN A 63 2.02 5.73 9.92
C GLN A 63 2.25 4.59 8.92
N LYS A 64 1.47 3.49 8.97
CA LYS A 64 1.68 2.31 8.12
C LYS A 64 1.79 2.72 6.64
N CYS A 65 2.81 2.19 5.96
CA CYS A 65 3.10 2.49 4.57
C CYS A 65 3.37 1.22 3.77
N CYS A 66 3.11 1.32 2.47
CA CYS A 66 3.43 0.32 1.47
C CYS A 66 4.37 0.93 0.43
N ASN A 67 5.47 0.26 0.10
CA ASN A 67 6.20 0.50 -1.11
C ASN A 67 5.46 -0.19 -2.27
N VAL A 68 4.84 0.62 -3.14
CA VAL A 68 4.09 0.14 -4.29
C VAL A 68 4.89 0.44 -5.56
N PRO A 69 5.17 -0.55 -6.42
CA PRO A 69 5.77 -0.29 -7.72
C PRO A 69 4.98 0.76 -8.50
N ASP A 70 5.65 1.67 -9.20
CA ASP A 70 4.99 2.80 -9.88
C ASP A 70 3.91 2.35 -10.88
N THR A 71 4.18 1.27 -11.60
CA THR A 71 3.24 0.62 -12.53
C THR A 71 1.98 0.06 -11.87
N ARG A 72 1.93 0.00 -10.54
CA ARG A 72 0.85 -0.60 -9.74
C ARG A 72 0.19 0.36 -8.75
N GLN A 73 0.54 1.64 -8.76
CA GLN A 73 -0.10 2.64 -7.89
C GLN A 73 -1.63 2.67 -8.08
N GLY A 74 -2.13 2.65 -9.32
CA GLY A 74 -3.57 2.61 -9.59
C GLY A 74 -4.27 1.37 -9.02
N LYS A 75 -3.57 0.22 -8.94
CA LYS A 75 -4.10 -1.00 -8.31
C LYS A 75 -4.19 -0.84 -6.79
N PHE A 76 -3.23 -0.16 -6.19
CA PHE A 76 -3.28 0.19 -4.76
C PHE A 76 -4.46 1.11 -4.47
N ASP A 77 -4.62 2.19 -5.23
CA ASP A 77 -5.69 3.18 -5.02
C ASP A 77 -7.07 2.55 -5.16
N LEU A 78 -7.27 1.76 -6.21
CA LEU A 78 -8.49 0.99 -6.44
C LEU A 78 -8.76 -0.01 -5.31
N SER A 79 -7.72 -0.70 -4.81
CA SER A 79 -7.87 -1.62 -3.68
C SER A 79 -8.15 -0.90 -2.37
N CYS A 80 -7.64 0.33 -2.21
CA CYS A 80 -7.87 1.16 -1.03
C CYS A 80 -9.33 1.62 -1.00
N GLN A 81 -9.83 2.20 -2.10
CA GLN A 81 -11.21 2.71 -2.22
C GLN A 81 -12.29 1.64 -2.01
N ARG A 82 -11.97 0.36 -2.26
CA ARG A 82 -12.90 -0.76 -2.03
C ARG A 82 -12.95 -1.26 -0.59
N ARG A 83 -12.10 -0.74 0.31
CA ARG A 83 -12.14 -1.11 1.72
C ARG A 83 -13.36 -0.48 2.39
N THR A 84 -13.85 -1.14 3.43
CA THR A 84 -14.93 -0.65 4.27
C THR A 84 -14.46 -0.71 5.72
N ALA A 85 -14.78 0.31 6.51
CA ALA A 85 -14.37 0.37 7.91
C ALA A 85 -15.22 -0.54 8.81
N GLY A 86 -16.33 -1.07 8.28
CA GLY A 86 -17.27 -1.92 9.02
C GLY A 86 -18.10 -1.13 10.03
N ASP A 87 -19.05 -1.81 10.67
CA ASP A 87 -20.07 -1.17 11.52
C ASP A 87 -19.49 -0.52 12.79
N ASN A 88 -18.29 -0.93 13.21
CA ASN A 88 -17.60 -0.35 14.37
C ASN A 88 -17.00 1.04 14.08
N PHE A 89 -16.89 1.43 12.81
CA PHE A 89 -16.26 2.66 12.37
C PHE A 89 -17.11 3.37 11.29
N PRO A 90 -18.38 3.70 11.57
CA PRO A 90 -19.36 4.08 10.55
C PRO A 90 -19.02 5.40 9.85
N GLU A 91 -18.25 6.28 10.49
CA GLU A 91 -17.87 7.59 9.92
C GLU A 91 -16.50 7.55 9.21
N PHE A 92 -15.79 6.43 9.28
CA PHE A 92 -14.47 6.30 8.69
C PHE A 92 -14.53 5.64 7.32
N HIS A 93 -13.69 6.12 6.42
CA HIS A 93 -13.57 5.61 5.06
C HIS A 93 -12.09 5.49 4.67
N PRO A 94 -11.76 4.61 3.71
CA PRO A 94 -10.39 4.53 3.20
C PRO A 94 -10.03 5.76 2.35
N THR A 95 -8.86 6.32 2.58
CA THR A 95 -8.29 7.40 1.76
C THR A 95 -6.90 6.99 1.27
N ALA A 96 -6.75 6.88 -0.05
CA ALA A 96 -5.47 6.60 -0.67
C ALA A 96 -4.63 7.89 -0.75
N GLN A 97 -3.41 7.87 -0.22
CA GLN A 97 -2.55 9.06 -0.15
C GLN A 97 -1.06 8.68 -0.12
N PRO A 98 -0.16 9.64 -0.38
CA PRO A 98 1.26 9.44 -0.17
C PRO A 98 1.57 9.13 1.29
N CYS A 99 2.61 8.34 1.48
CA CYS A 99 3.36 8.23 2.73
C CYS A 99 4.62 9.11 2.67
#